data_AF-A0A6N7FG30-F1
#
_entry.id   AF-A0A6N7FG30-F1
#
_cell.length_a   1.000
_cell.length_b   1.000
_cell.length_c   1.000
_cell.angle_alpha   90.00
_cell.angle_beta   90.00
_cell.angle_gamma   90.00
#
_symmetry.space_group_name_H-M   'P 1'
#
loop_
_entity.id
_entity.type
_entity.pdbx_description
1 polymer ?
#
loop_
_entity_poly.entity_id
_entity_poly.type
_entity_poly.pdbx_seq_one_letter_code
_entity_poly.pdbx_strand_id
1 'polypeptide(L)'
;MPVRRAPTDGDERAVAEAVRLALDPAVTFTDAAPHLVGPEEVEATRQTFAALVAGLGAFRVEVGDVEVDGGRARFVVDVYAAGRPVQVGLGGEAEKRAGTWQLRTTTFCGALASVPLLVCP
;
A
#
# COMPACT_ATOMS: atom_id res chain seq x y z
N MET A 1 0.85 -6.85 -30.27
CA MET A 1 0.64 -5.50 -29.74
C MET A 1 -0.37 -5.61 -28.60
N PRO A 2 0.00 -5.47 -27.32
CA PRO A 2 -0.96 -5.50 -26.23
C PRO A 2 -1.88 -4.27 -26.33
N VAL A 3 -3.19 -4.50 -26.27
CA VAL A 3 -4.22 -3.46 -26.33
C VAL A 3 -4.16 -2.65 -25.03
N ARG A 4 -3.71 -1.39 -25.11
CA ARG A 4 -3.81 -0.44 -23.97
C ARG A 4 -5.27 -0.07 -23.78
N ARG A 5 -5.87 -0.54 -22.69
CA ARG A 5 -7.21 -0.12 -22.25
C ARG A 5 -7.04 1.16 -21.44
N ALA A 6 -7.84 2.18 -21.73
CA ALA A 6 -7.89 3.38 -20.90
C ALA A 6 -8.35 3.01 -19.48
N PRO A 7 -7.78 3.65 -18.44
CA PRO A 7 -8.26 3.51 -17.07
C PRO A 7 -9.76 3.78 -16.98
N THR A 8 -10.43 3.02 -16.14
CA THR A 8 -11.79 3.37 -15.71
C THR A 8 -11.73 3.85 -14.27
N ASP A 9 -12.65 4.72 -13.85
CA ASP A 9 -12.81 5.14 -12.44
C ASP A 9 -12.89 3.94 -11.48
N GLY A 10 -13.34 2.77 -11.98
CA GLY A 10 -13.34 1.52 -11.23
C GLY A 10 -11.96 0.91 -10.99
N ASP A 11 -11.01 1.07 -11.92
CA ASP A 11 -9.63 0.58 -11.75
C ASP A 11 -8.87 1.43 -10.74
N GLU A 12 -9.02 2.76 -10.78
CA GLU A 12 -8.41 3.67 -9.80
C GLU A 12 -8.90 3.40 -8.38
N ARG A 13 -10.21 3.19 -8.23
CA ARG A 13 -10.82 2.80 -6.94
C ARG A 13 -10.31 1.46 -6.44
N ALA A 14 -10.17 0.47 -7.34
CA ALA A 14 -9.65 -0.84 -7.00
C ALA A 14 -8.17 -0.79 -6.56
N VAL A 15 -7.36 0.09 -7.18
CA VAL A 15 -5.98 0.34 -6.75
C VAL A 15 -5.98 0.96 -5.36
N ALA A 16 -6.75 2.02 -5.14
CA ALA A 16 -6.81 2.69 -3.84
C ALA A 16 -7.25 1.74 -2.71
N GLU A 17 -8.23 0.87 -2.98
CA GLU A 17 -8.67 -0.15 -2.04
C GLU A 17 -7.58 -1.19 -1.76
N ALA A 18 -6.90 -1.70 -2.79
CA ALA A 18 -5.78 -2.62 -2.63
C ALA A 18 -4.64 -2.02 -1.80
N VAL A 19 -4.29 -0.75 -2.06
CA VAL A 19 -3.28 0.00 -1.31
C VAL A 19 -3.68 0.16 0.16
N ARG A 20 -4.95 0.49 0.41
CA ARG A 20 -5.48 0.61 1.76
C ARG A 20 -5.40 -0.72 2.50
N LEU A 21 -5.86 -1.82 1.90
CA LEU A 21 -5.78 -3.16 2.50
C LEU A 21 -4.33 -3.59 2.76
N ALA A 22 -3.43 -3.31 1.81
CA ALA A 22 -2.03 -3.67 1.90
C ALA A 22 -1.25 -2.87 2.96
N LEU A 23 -1.67 -1.65 3.31
CA LEU A 23 -0.97 -0.79 4.27
C LEU A 23 -1.68 -0.64 5.63
N ASP A 24 -2.97 -0.94 5.70
CA ASP A 24 -3.75 -0.82 6.94
C ASP A 24 -3.32 -1.91 7.95
N PRO A 25 -2.71 -1.54 9.09
CA PRO A 25 -2.22 -2.48 10.10
C PRO A 25 -3.35 -3.21 10.83
N ALA A 26 -4.60 -2.76 10.73
CA ALA A 26 -5.75 -3.46 11.29
C ALA A 26 -6.18 -4.66 10.43
N VAL A 27 -5.76 -4.70 9.16
CA VAL A 27 -6.04 -5.82 8.25
C VAL A 27 -5.05 -6.96 8.52
N THR A 28 -5.53 -8.20 8.56
CA THR A 28 -4.66 -9.35 8.79
C THR A 28 -3.65 -9.51 7.65
N PHE A 29 -2.48 -10.10 7.92
CA PHE A 29 -1.52 -10.37 6.85
C PHE A 29 -2.10 -11.29 5.77
N THR A 30 -2.93 -12.27 6.15
CA THR A 30 -3.61 -13.16 5.19
C THR A 30 -4.47 -12.41 4.19
N ASP A 31 -5.15 -11.34 4.62
CA ASP A 31 -5.98 -10.52 3.74
C ASP A 31 -5.16 -9.49 2.94
N ALA A 32 -4.02 -9.04 3.48
CA ALA A 32 -3.14 -8.08 2.82
C ALA A 32 -2.18 -8.73 1.82
N ALA A 33 -1.76 -9.98 2.05
CA ALA A 33 -0.77 -10.70 1.25
C ALA A 33 -1.11 -10.78 -0.25
N PRO A 34 -2.37 -10.99 -0.68
CA PRO A 34 -2.73 -10.98 -2.10
C PRO A 34 -2.49 -9.64 -2.81
N HIS A 35 -2.34 -8.56 -2.05
CA HIS A 35 -2.10 -7.19 -2.52
C HIS A 35 -0.65 -6.75 -2.40
N LEU A 36 0.28 -7.66 -2.10
CA LEU A 36 1.71 -7.38 -1.97
C LEU A 36 2.48 -8.26 -2.95
N VAL A 37 3.44 -7.65 -3.65
CA VAL A 37 4.44 -8.40 -4.41
C VAL A 37 5.45 -8.96 -3.41
N GLY A 38 5.62 -10.28 -3.34
CA GLY A 38 6.56 -10.92 -2.39
C GLY A 38 6.13 -10.77 -0.93
N PRO A 39 4.91 -11.21 -0.55
CA PRO A 39 4.35 -10.96 0.78
C PRO A 39 5.23 -11.52 1.91
N GLU A 40 5.89 -12.66 1.70
CA GLU A 40 6.82 -13.27 2.66
C GLU A 40 7.99 -12.36 3.06
N GLU A 41 8.46 -11.47 2.18
CA GLU A 41 9.58 -10.56 2.47
C GLU A 41 9.17 -9.44 3.43
N VAL A 42 7.89 -9.07 3.43
CA VAL A 42 7.35 -7.93 4.17
C VAL A 42 6.51 -8.32 5.37
N GLU A 43 6.22 -9.60 5.55
CA GLU A 43 5.38 -10.11 6.64
C GLU A 43 5.88 -9.68 8.01
N ALA A 44 7.15 -9.96 8.31
CA ALA A 44 7.75 -9.64 9.62
C ALA A 44 7.74 -8.13 9.89
N THR A 45 8.03 -7.32 8.87
CA THR A 45 8.01 -5.85 8.96
C THR A 45 6.60 -5.34 9.21
N ARG A 46 5.59 -5.89 8.51
CA ARG A 46 4.18 -5.53 8.71
C ARG A 46 3.69 -5.91 10.10
N GLN A 47 4.02 -7.10 10.59
CA GLN A 47 3.63 -7.54 11.94
C GLN A 47 4.24 -6.63 13.01
N THR A 48 5.53 -6.27 12.85
CA THR A 48 6.21 -5.32 13.74
C THR A 48 5.54 -3.95 13.68
N PHE A 49 5.23 -3.46 12.49
CA PHE A 49 4.51 -2.20 12.31
C PHE A 49 3.15 -2.21 13.00
N ALA A 50 2.35 -3.24 12.77
CA ALA A 50 1.04 -3.40 13.38
C ALA A 50 1.13 -3.39 14.91
N ALA A 51 2.13 -4.07 15.49
CA ALA A 51 2.38 -4.04 16.93
C ALA A 51 2.79 -2.65 17.45
N LEU A 52 3.63 -1.92 16.70
CA LEU A 52 4.06 -0.57 17.07
C LEU A 52 2.90 0.44 17.03
N VAL A 53 2.08 0.40 15.98
CA VAL A 53 0.97 1.35 15.79
C VAL A 53 -0.27 0.99 16.59
N ALA A 54 -0.43 -0.26 17.04
CA ALA A 54 -1.53 -0.67 17.92
C ALA A 54 -1.60 0.19 19.21
N GLY A 55 -0.46 0.70 19.69
CA GLY A 55 -0.39 1.60 20.85
C GLY A 55 -0.52 3.09 20.53
N LEU A 56 -0.44 3.49 19.25
CA LEU A 56 -0.43 4.90 18.83
C LEU A 56 -1.83 5.46 18.54
N GLY A 57 -2.87 4.63 18.60
CA GLY A 57 -4.26 5.04 18.32
C GLY A 57 -4.68 4.80 16.88
N ALA A 58 -5.57 5.64 16.34
CA ALA A 58 -6.13 5.44 15.00
C ALA A 58 -5.05 5.64 13.91
N PHE A 59 -4.76 4.58 13.16
CA PHE A 59 -3.95 4.62 11.94
C PHE A 59 -4.85 4.73 10.72
N ARG A 60 -4.50 5.61 9.78
CA ARG A 60 -5.25 5.82 8.54
C ARG A 60 -4.30 6.00 7.37
N VAL A 61 -4.66 5.38 6.26
CA VAL A 61 -4.02 5.59 4.95
C VAL A 61 -5.04 6.26 4.04
N GLU A 62 -4.65 7.37 3.44
CA GLU A 62 -5.40 8.05 2.40
C GLU A 62 -4.62 7.93 1.09
N VAL A 63 -5.31 7.50 0.03
CA VAL A 63 -4.74 7.39 -1.31
C VAL A 63 -5.22 8.59 -2.10
N GLY A 64 -4.27 9.37 -2.61
CA GLY A 64 -4.50 10.56 -3.41
C GLY A 64 -4.56 10.23 -4.90
N ASP A 65 -3.88 11.04 -5.72
CA ASP A 65 -3.81 10.86 -7.17
C ASP A 65 -3.44 9.42 -7.53
N VAL A 66 -4.28 8.77 -8.34
CA VAL A 66 -4.04 7.44 -8.90
C VAL A 66 -4.02 7.55 -10.41
N GLU A 67 -2.93 7.13 -11.03
CA GLU A 67 -2.79 7.03 -12.48
C GLU A 67 -2.64 5.56 -12.86
N VAL A 68 -3.58 5.01 -13.63
CA VAL A 68 -3.49 3.64 -14.15
C VAL A 68 -2.97 3.69 -15.60
N ASP A 69 -2.05 2.80 -15.96
CA ASP A 69 -1.65 2.53 -17.35
C ASP A 69 -1.66 1.02 -17.59
N GLY A 70 -2.82 0.53 -18.05
CA GLY A 70 -3.06 -0.88 -18.31
C GLY A 70 -2.90 -1.75 -17.06
N GLY A 71 -1.79 -2.51 -16.98
CA GLY A 71 -1.49 -3.41 -15.87
C GLY A 71 -0.65 -2.80 -14.76
N ARG A 72 -0.38 -1.50 -14.80
CA ARG A 72 0.40 -0.77 -13.78
C ARG A 72 -0.39 0.43 -13.30
N ALA A 73 -0.17 0.80 -12.05
CA ALA A 73 -0.75 1.99 -11.45
C ALA A 73 0.31 2.73 -10.64
N ARG A 74 0.31 4.04 -10.72
CA ARG A 74 1.03 4.94 -9.84
C ARG A 74 0.03 5.61 -8.93
N PHE A 75 0.42 5.83 -7.69
CA PHE A 75 -0.46 6.50 -6.75
C PHE A 75 0.34 7.31 -5.74
N VAL A 76 -0.33 8.24 -5.06
CA VAL A 76 0.21 8.96 -3.91
C VAL A 76 -0.48 8.47 -2.65
N VAL A 77 0.29 8.25 -1.59
CA VAL A 77 -0.22 7.85 -0.26
C VAL A 77 0.17 8.87 0.80
N ASP A 78 -0.82 9.19 1.62
CA ASP A 78 -0.67 9.90 2.88
C ASP A 78 -1.00 8.96 4.04
N VAL A 79 -0.13 8.94 5.04
CA VAL A 79 -0.21 8.09 6.22
C VAL A 79 -0.39 8.96 7.44
N TYR A 80 -1.42 8.65 8.23
CA TYR A 80 -1.78 9.35 9.45
C TYR A 80 -1.77 8.39 10.64
N ALA A 81 -1.22 8.83 11.77
CA ALA A 81 -1.27 8.12 13.04
C ALA A 81 -1.76 9.08 14.13
N ALA A 82 -2.74 8.65 14.94
CA ALA A 82 -3.38 9.49 15.94
C ALA A 82 -3.93 10.82 15.35
N GLY A 83 -4.38 10.79 14.09
CA GLY A 83 -4.89 11.97 13.38
C GLY A 83 -3.82 12.97 12.94
N ARG A 84 -2.53 12.66 13.10
CA ARG A 84 -1.42 13.50 12.63
C ARG A 84 -0.77 12.87 11.40
N PRO A 85 -0.41 13.67 10.37
CA PRO A 85 0.33 13.15 9.23
C PRO A 85 1.72 12.68 9.69
N VAL A 86 2.05 11.43 9.39
CA VAL A 86 3.37 10.82 9.63
C VAL A 86 4.18 10.82 8.35
N GLN A 87 3.53 10.52 7.22
CA GLN A 87 4.11 10.58 5.88
C GLN A 87 3.08 11.17 4.93
N VAL A 88 3.47 12.10 4.08
CA VAL A 88 2.60 12.67 3.04
C VAL A 88 3.32 12.69 1.70
N GLY A 89 2.56 12.56 0.62
CA GLY A 89 3.08 12.63 -0.73
C GLY A 89 3.96 11.43 -1.13
N LEU A 90 3.79 10.27 -0.50
CA LEU A 90 4.60 9.11 -0.86
C LEU A 90 4.13 8.54 -2.19
N GLY A 91 4.95 8.68 -3.22
CA GLY A 91 4.72 8.02 -4.51
C GLY A 91 4.90 6.51 -4.40
N GLY A 92 3.93 5.77 -4.92
CA GLY A 92 3.89 4.32 -4.93
C GLY A 92 3.55 3.75 -6.30
N GLU A 93 3.92 2.48 -6.50
CA GLU A 93 3.56 1.73 -7.70
C GLU A 93 2.88 0.41 -7.34
N ALA A 94 1.79 0.11 -8.04
CA ALA A 94 1.10 -1.17 -8.02
C ALA A 94 1.06 -1.78 -9.42
N GLU A 95 0.98 -3.10 -9.48
CA GLU A 95 0.84 -3.86 -10.72
C GLU A 95 -0.25 -4.90 -10.60
N LYS A 96 -1.00 -5.10 -11.68
CA LYS A 96 -2.10 -6.06 -11.74
C LYS A 96 -1.53 -7.44 -12.08
N ARG A 97 -1.54 -8.37 -11.11
CA ARG A 97 -1.15 -9.77 -11.29
C ARG A 97 -2.33 -10.68 -11.00
N ALA A 98 -2.61 -11.61 -11.91
CA ALA A 98 -3.72 -12.57 -11.79
C ALA A 98 -5.10 -11.93 -11.47
N GLY A 99 -5.32 -10.68 -11.88
CA GLY A 99 -6.55 -9.93 -11.62
C GLY A 99 -6.54 -9.05 -10.37
N THR A 100 -5.53 -9.18 -9.51
CA THR A 100 -5.39 -8.42 -8.25
C THR A 100 -4.30 -7.36 -8.37
N TRP A 101 -4.55 -6.17 -7.84
CA TRP A 101 -3.54 -5.12 -7.72
C TRP A 101 -2.60 -5.43 -6.57
N GLN A 102 -1.31 -5.49 -6.88
CA GLN A 102 -0.25 -5.81 -5.94
C GLN A 102 0.74 -4.65 -5.85
N LEU A 103 1.01 -4.19 -4.63
CA LEU A 103 1.98 -3.15 -4.35
C LEU A 103 3.37 -3.74 -4.36
N ARG A 104 4.33 -2.98 -4.88
CA ARG A 104 5.74 -3.37 -4.79
C ARG A 104 6.23 -3.27 -3.35
N THR A 105 7.12 -4.19 -2.96
CA THR A 105 7.85 -4.16 -1.69
C THR A 105 8.44 -2.78 -1.41
N THR A 106 9.04 -2.13 -2.42
CA THR A 106 9.64 -0.79 -2.28
C THR A 106 8.64 0.29 -1.86
N THR A 107 7.40 0.24 -2.36
CA THR A 107 6.34 1.17 -1.99
C THR A 107 5.85 0.90 -0.57
N PHE A 108 5.63 -0.37 -0.25
CA PHE A 108 5.27 -0.80 1.09
C PHE A 108 6.31 -0.34 2.12
N CYS A 109 7.57 -0.61 1.84
CA CYS A 109 8.70 -0.21 2.66
C CYS A 109 8.88 1.30 2.76
N GLY A 110 8.65 2.05 1.68
CA GLY A 110 8.64 3.51 1.72
C GLY A 110 7.58 4.08 2.66
N ALA A 111 6.39 3.46 2.71
CA ALA A 111 5.33 3.86 3.63
C ALA A 111 5.70 3.57 5.09
N LEU A 112 6.36 2.43 5.32
CA LEU A 112 6.79 2.01 6.66
C LEU A 112 8.07 2.70 7.15
N ALA A 113 8.93 3.17 6.26
CA ALA A 113 10.14 3.93 6.60
C ALA A 113 9.85 5.24 7.33
N SER A 114 8.58 5.68 7.32
CA SER A 114 8.09 6.76 8.18
C SER A 114 8.18 6.44 9.68
N VAL A 115 8.35 5.16 10.04
CA VAL A 115 8.66 4.70 11.39
C VAL A 115 10.15 4.34 11.45
N PRO A 116 10.99 5.13 12.15
CA PRO A 116 12.46 4.97 12.13
C PRO A 116 12.98 3.65 12.73
N LEU A 117 12.12 2.80 13.30
CA LEU A 117 12.46 1.50 13.85
C LEU A 117 12.25 0.34 12.86
N LEU A 118 11.58 0.58 11.73
CA LEU A 118 11.32 -0.45 10.74
C LEU A 118 12.41 -0.47 9.68
N VAL A 119 13.09 -1.61 9.59
CA VAL A 119 14.02 -1.90 8.50
C VAL A 119 13.30 -2.86 7.58
N CYS A 120 13.06 -2.43 6.34
CA CYS A 120 12.70 -3.38 5.29
C CYS A 120 13.95 -4.09 4.78
N PRO A 121 13.87 -5.40 4.48
CA PRO A 121 14.97 -6.15 3.89
C PRO A 121 15.33 -5.66 2.47
#